data_AF-A0A482ZLN1-F1
#
_entry.id   AF-A0A482ZLN1-F1
#
_cell.length_a   1.000
_cell.length_b   1.000
_cell.length_c   1.000
_cell.angle_alpha   90.00
_cell.angle_beta   90.00
_cell.angle_gamma   90.00
#
_symmetry.space_group_name_H-M   'P 1'
#
loop_
_entity.id
_entity.type
_entity.pdbx_description
1 polymer ?
#
loop_
_entity_poly.entity_id
_entity_poly.type
_entity_poly.pdbx_seq_one_letter_code
_entity_poly.pdbx_strand_id
1 'polypeptide(L)' 'MAKGTITPLISEVYPLAKAAVAHRAMEASSHFGKIVLTV' A
#
# COMPACT_ATOMS: atom_id res chain seq x y z
N MET A 1 -20.21 14.19 1.95
CA MET A 1 -20.10 12.72 1.81
C MET A 1 -19.15 12.44 0.65
N ALA A 2 -17.96 11.90 0.90
CA ALA A 2 -17.05 11.52 -0.17
C ALA A 2 -17.60 10.27 -0.86
N LYS A 3 -18.41 10.46 -1.91
CA LYS A 3 -18.83 9.39 -2.83
C LYS A 3 -17.56 8.76 -3.39
N GLY A 4 -17.46 7.43 -3.41
CA GLY A 4 -16.31 6.66 -3.90
C GLY A 4 -16.06 6.80 -5.40
N THR A 5 -15.86 8.02 -5.89
CA THR A 5 -15.48 8.34 -7.27
C THR A 5 -14.01 8.04 -7.57
N ILE A 6 -13.21 7.73 -6.55
CA ILE A 6 -11.80 7.34 -6.69
C ILE A 6 -11.63 5.94 -6.11
N THR A 7 -11.34 4.97 -6.99
CA THR A 7 -11.01 3.60 -6.59
C THR A 7 -9.51 3.50 -6.29
N PRO A 8 -9.10 3.10 -5.07
CA PRO A 8 -7.69 2.87 -4.78
C PRO A 8 -7.18 1.64 -5.56
N LEU A 9 -6.06 1.79 -6.26
CA LEU A 9 -5.32 0.65 -6.76
C LEU A 9 -4.39 0.16 -5.65
N ILE A 10 -4.61 -1.05 -5.16
CA ILE A 10 -3.74 -1.68 -4.16
C ILE A 10 -2.71 -2.52 -4.90
N SER A 11 -1.44 -2.26 -4.64
CA SER A 11 -0.33 -3.01 -5.22
C SER A 11 0.01 -4.20 -4.34
N GLU A 12 0.15 -3.94 -3.04
CA GLU A 12 0.69 -4.91 -2.09
C GLU A 12 0.08 -4.70 -0.70
N VAL A 13 -0.01 -5.78 0.07
CA VAL A 13 -0.55 -5.78 1.42
C VAL A 13 0.42 -6.51 2.34
N TYR A 14 0.80 -5.87 3.44
CA TYR A 14 1.72 -6.41 4.43
C TYR A 14 1.10 -6.38 5.83
N PRO A 15 1.34 -7.39 6.68
CA PRO A 15 1.06 -7.27 8.11
C PRO A 15 1.82 -6.08 8.71
N LEU A 16 1.24 -5.39 9.70
CA LEU A 16 1.87 -4.25 10.37
C LEU A 16 3.24 -4.61 10.96
N ALA A 17 3.38 -5.84 11.46
CA ALA A 17 4.66 -6.38 11.94
C ALA A 17 5.79 -6.41 10.88
N LYS A 18 5.43 -6.29 9.58
CA LYS A 18 6.36 -6.26 8.45
C LYS A 18 6.50 -4.87 7.82
N ALA A 19 6.20 -3.79 8.55
CA ALA A 19 6.30 -2.42 8.04
C ALA A 19 7.68 -2.08 7.43
N ALA A 20 8.77 -2.61 7.97
CA ALA A 20 10.11 -2.41 7.40
C ALA A 20 10.27 -3.00 5.98
N VAL A 21 9.59 -4.13 5.70
CA VAL A 21 9.57 -4.73 4.36
C VAL A 21 8.72 -3.89 3.43
N ALA A 22 7.54 -3.46 3.87
CA ALA A 22 6.67 -2.57 3.13
C ALA A 22 7.37 -1.25 2.77
N HIS A 23 8.21 -0.71 3.66
CA HIS A 23 8.99 0.49 3.41
C HIS A 23 10.04 0.27 2.31
N ARG A 24 10.78 -0.84 2.35
CA ARG A 24 11.73 -1.17 1.28
C ARG A 24 11.04 -1.36 -0.08
N ALA A 25 9.87 -2.00 -0.08
CA ALA A 25 9.05 -2.13 -1.29
C ALA A 25 8.64 -0.74 -1.81
N MET A 26 8.25 0.18 -0.94
CA MET A 26 7.92 1.58 -1.27
C MET A 26 9.12 2.38 -1.83
N GLU A 27 10.35 2.06 -1.43
CA GLU A 27 11.54 2.76 -1.94
C GLU A 27 12.00 2.22 -3.30
N ALA A 28 11.67 0.97 -3.63
CA ALA A 28 11.93 0.41 -4.95
C ALA A 28 11.01 1.08 -5.97
N SER A 29 11.52 1.87 -6.91
CA SER A 29 10.73 2.65 -7.90
C SER A 29 9.86 1.85 -8.90
N SER A 30 9.51 0.60 -8.58
CA SER A 30 8.75 -0.32 -9.44
C SER A 30 7.31 -0.58 -8.97
N HIS A 31 6.86 -0.04 -7.82
CA HIS A 31 5.46 -0.21 -7.41
C HIS A 31 4.57 0.87 -8.04
N PHE A 32 3.37 0.47 -8.45
CA PHE A 32 2.32 1.37 -8.92
C PHE A 32 1.03 1.08 -8.17
N GLY A 33 0.56 2.05 -7.40
CA GLY A 33 -0.60 1.92 -6.50
C GLY A 33 -0.22 2.09 -5.02
N LYS A 34 -1.09 1.62 -4.13
CA LYS A 34 -0.96 1.78 -2.68
C LYS A 34 -0.42 0.51 -2.04
N ILE A 35 0.52 0.67 -1.12
CA ILE A 35 0.94 -0.37 -0.18
C ILE A 35 0.11 -0.23 1.10
N VAL A 36 -0.57 -1.30 1.52
CA VAL A 36 -1.47 -1.29 2.68
C VAL A 36 -0.90 -2.12 3.82
N LEU A 37 -1.01 -1.62 5.05
CA LEU A 37 -0.66 -2.37 6.26
C LEU A 37 -1.93 -2.92 6.94
N THR A 38 -1.91 -4.20 7.30
CA THR A 38 -3.01 -4.88 8.02
C THR A 38 -2.64 -5.14 9.47
N VAL A 39 -3.60 -4.94 10.37
CA VAL A 39 -3.48 -5.25 11.82
C VAL A 39 -3.97 -6.65 12.14
#